data_AF-A0A7J2WSC5-F1
#
_entry.id   AF-A0A7J2WSC5-F1
#
_cell.length_a   1.000
_cell.length_b   1.000
_cell.length_c   1.000
_cell.angle_alpha   90.00
_cell.angle_beta   90.00
_cell.angle_gamma   90.00
#
_symmetry.space_group_name_H-M   'P 1'
#
loop_
_entity.id
_entity.type
_entity.pdbx_description
1 polymer ?
#
loop_
_entity_poly.entity_id
_entity_poly.type
_entity_poly.pdbx_seq_one_letter_code
_entity_poly.pdbx_strand_id
1 'polypeptide(L)'
;MASVLRDEILYMRIERGKIIESIESPSSLNLNESLDLNVTLVNRYREGEQFLVRVELGDSSDEKVTRPLAAGESQTVRFSIKPKVNGSLQLLISVLLSNGTKIEESSKSVMIVKPPQVTQTLQPTPT
;
A
#
# COMPACT_ATOMS: atom_id res chain seq x y z
N MET A 1 15.84 24.07 -57.49
CA MET A 1 15.17 24.19 -56.17
C MET A 1 15.65 23.02 -55.32
N ALA A 2 16.36 23.28 -54.23
CA ALA A 2 16.90 22.23 -53.37
C ALA A 2 15.88 21.91 -52.27
N SER A 3 15.42 20.66 -52.22
CA SER A 3 14.57 20.15 -51.14
C SER A 3 15.46 19.92 -49.91
N VAL A 4 15.25 20.68 -48.85
CA VAL A 4 15.92 20.48 -47.57
C VAL A 4 15.09 19.46 -46.80
N LEU A 5 15.60 18.23 -46.66
CA LEU A 5 15.08 17.26 -45.71
C LEU A 5 15.34 17.82 -44.31
N ARG A 6 14.28 18.05 -43.54
CA ARG A 6 14.38 18.42 -42.12
C ARG A 6 14.54 17.12 -41.34
N ASP A 7 15.66 16.97 -40.64
CA ASP A 7 15.82 15.89 -39.68
C ASP A 7 14.82 16.08 -38.55
N GLU A 8 13.87 15.15 -38.44
CA GLU A 8 12.92 15.07 -37.33
C GLU A 8 13.43 14.00 -36.36
N ILE A 9 13.78 14.41 -35.14
CA ILE A 9 14.19 13.49 -34.07
C ILE A 9 12.95 13.10 -33.26
N LEU A 10 12.60 11.81 -33.30
CA LEU A 10 11.56 11.24 -32.44
C LEU A 10 12.16 10.90 -31.07
N TYR A 11 11.56 11.45 -30.01
CA TYR A 11 11.84 11.05 -28.63
C TYR A 11 10.71 10.16 -28.11
N MET A 12 11.05 8.98 -27.60
CA MET A 12 10.12 8.08 -26.93
C MET A 12 10.59 7.83 -25.50
N ARG A 13 9.71 8.06 -24.52
CA ARG A 13 9.92 7.71 -23.12
C ARG A 13 9.06 6.48 -22.78
N ILE A 14 9.71 5.37 -22.43
CA ILE A 14 9.03 4.17 -21.96
C ILE A 14 9.00 4.21 -20.44
N GLU A 15 7.81 4.28 -19.85
CA GLU A 15 7.61 4.15 -18.41
C GLU A 15 7.14 2.72 -18.11
N ARG A 16 7.64 2.13 -17.00
CA ARG A 16 7.17 0.82 -16.56
C ARG A 16 5.72 0.91 -16.10
N GLY A 17 4.93 -0.12 -16.40
CA GLY A 17 3.57 -0.22 -15.89
C GLY A 17 3.56 -0.34 -14.36
N LYS A 18 2.50 0.17 -13.73
CA LYS A 18 2.27 -0.02 -12.29
C LYS A 18 2.11 -1.51 -11.98
N ILE A 19 2.72 -1.96 -10.90
CA ILE A 19 2.58 -3.29 -10.34
C ILE A 19 1.39 -3.33 -9.37
N ILE A 20 1.18 -2.28 -8.58
CA ILE A 20 -0.01 -2.18 -7.71
C ILE A 20 -1.24 -1.88 -8.58
N GLU A 21 -2.16 -2.83 -8.65
CA GLU A 21 -3.41 -2.71 -9.40
C GLU A 21 -4.51 -2.11 -8.53
N SER A 22 -4.69 -2.63 -7.32
CA SER A 22 -5.71 -2.15 -6.39
C SER A 22 -5.30 -2.31 -4.93
N ILE A 23 -5.82 -1.42 -4.09
CA ILE A 23 -5.68 -1.46 -2.63
C ILE A 23 -7.07 -1.35 -2.02
N GLU A 24 -7.51 -2.41 -1.36
CA GLU A 24 -8.76 -2.45 -0.60
C GLU A 24 -8.41 -2.32 0.87
N SER A 25 -8.82 -1.20 1.47
CA SER A 25 -8.64 -0.95 2.90
C SER A 25 -9.75 -0.03 3.41
N PRO A 26 -10.19 -0.19 4.67
CA PRO A 26 -11.06 0.80 5.28
C PRO A 26 -10.34 2.15 5.41
N SER A 27 -11.10 3.23 5.33
CA SER A 27 -10.60 4.61 5.51
C SER A 27 -10.49 5.00 6.98
N SER A 28 -11.05 4.21 7.90
CA SER A 28 -11.03 4.45 9.34
C SER A 28 -11.12 3.15 10.13
N LEU A 29 -10.48 3.08 11.30
CA LEU A 29 -10.67 2.00 12.28
C LEU A 29 -10.53 2.52 13.72
N ASN A 30 -10.99 1.76 14.71
CA ASN A 30 -10.73 2.12 16.10
C ASN A 30 -9.29 1.78 16.51
N LEU A 31 -8.74 2.55 17.43
CA LEU A 31 -7.43 2.31 18.01
C LEU A 31 -7.34 0.88 18.56
N ASN A 32 -6.26 0.18 18.24
CA ASN A 32 -6.02 -1.22 18.59
C ASN A 32 -6.94 -2.25 17.88
N GLU A 33 -7.75 -1.87 16.91
CA GLU A 33 -8.35 -2.84 15.99
C GLU A 33 -7.34 -3.26 14.90
N SER A 34 -7.57 -4.42 14.29
CA SER A 34 -6.78 -4.85 13.14
C SER A 34 -7.29 -4.13 11.89
N LEU A 35 -6.38 -3.48 11.17
CA LEU A 35 -6.59 -3.06 9.80
C LEU A 35 -6.29 -4.25 8.89
N ASP A 36 -7.34 -4.85 8.36
CA ASP A 36 -7.22 -5.82 7.28
C ASP A 36 -7.24 -5.11 5.93
N LEU A 37 -6.28 -5.43 5.06
CA LEU A 37 -6.19 -4.89 3.72
C LEU A 37 -5.79 -5.93 2.68
N ASN A 38 -6.31 -5.75 1.47
CA ASN A 38 -5.93 -6.53 0.30
C ASN A 38 -5.16 -5.64 -0.67
N VAL A 39 -3.98 -6.09 -1.10
CA VAL A 39 -3.19 -5.44 -2.14
C VAL A 39 -3.14 -6.38 -3.33
N THR A 40 -3.71 -5.98 -4.46
CA THR A 40 -3.65 -6.75 -5.70
C THR A 40 -2.50 -6.24 -6.55
N LEU A 41 -1.59 -7.15 -6.90
CA LEU A 41 -0.45 -6.88 -7.75
C LEU A 41 -0.64 -7.56 -9.09
N VAL A 42 -0.17 -6.94 -10.17
CA VAL A 42 -0.06 -7.53 -11.51
C VAL A 42 1.39 -7.42 -11.95
N ASN A 43 2.01 -8.53 -12.34
CA ASN A 43 3.40 -8.51 -12.74
C ASN A 43 3.59 -7.86 -14.12
N ARG A 44 4.01 -6.59 -14.12
CA ARG A 44 4.42 -5.84 -15.31
C ARG A 44 5.93 -5.58 -15.35
N TYR A 45 6.71 -6.36 -14.60
CA TYR A 45 8.15 -6.18 -14.41
C TYR A 45 8.99 -7.12 -15.27
N ARG A 46 9.03 -8.42 -14.95
CA ARG A 46 9.68 -9.47 -15.75
C ARG A 46 9.03 -10.83 -15.49
N GLU A 47 9.14 -11.74 -16.45
CA GLU A 47 8.62 -13.11 -16.33
C GLU A 47 9.14 -13.81 -15.06
N GLY A 48 8.25 -14.43 -14.29
CA GLY A 48 8.57 -15.19 -13.09
C GLY A 48 9.05 -14.34 -11.90
N GLU A 49 8.86 -13.02 -11.93
CA GLU A 49 9.28 -12.16 -10.83
C GLU A 49 8.51 -12.47 -9.54
N GLN A 50 9.22 -12.32 -8.42
CA GLN A 50 8.68 -12.39 -7.09
C GLN A 50 8.86 -11.03 -6.41
N PHE A 51 7.79 -10.53 -5.78
CA PHE A 51 7.77 -9.22 -5.16
C PHE A 51 7.67 -9.33 -3.64
N LEU A 52 8.43 -8.48 -2.95
CA LEU A 52 8.28 -8.20 -1.55
C LEU A 52 7.33 -7.02 -1.40
N VAL A 53 6.23 -7.22 -0.67
CA VAL A 53 5.21 -6.19 -0.46
C VAL A 53 5.19 -5.85 1.02
N ARG A 54 5.55 -4.61 1.33
CA ARG A 54 5.58 -4.07 2.68
C ARG A 54 4.45 -3.08 2.87
N VAL A 55 3.76 -3.19 3.98
CA VAL A 55 2.71 -2.25 4.40
C VAL A 55 3.11 -1.61 5.73
N GLU A 56 2.92 -0.29 5.86
CA GLU A 56 3.28 0.48 7.05
C GLU A 56 2.17 1.47 7.39
N LEU A 57 1.82 1.60 8.67
CA LEU A 57 0.83 2.55 9.17
C LEU A 57 1.21 3.02 10.58
N GLY A 58 1.79 4.22 10.66
CA GLY A 58 2.42 4.69 11.91
C GLY A 58 3.51 3.72 12.36
N ASP A 59 3.45 3.25 13.60
CA ASP A 59 4.44 2.33 14.19
C ASP A 59 4.14 0.84 13.93
N SER A 60 3.27 0.52 12.98
CA SER A 60 2.86 -0.86 12.67
C SER A 60 3.16 -1.20 11.22
N SER A 61 3.73 -2.38 11.00
CA SER A 61 4.13 -2.85 9.68
C SER A 61 3.93 -4.35 9.53
N ASP A 62 3.73 -4.80 8.30
CA ASP A 62 3.74 -6.22 7.91
C ASP A 62 4.38 -6.35 6.52
N GLU A 63 4.94 -7.51 6.22
CA GLU A 63 5.66 -7.75 4.98
C GLU A 63 5.38 -9.16 4.48
N LYS A 64 5.09 -9.28 3.18
CA LYS A 64 4.77 -10.55 2.55
C LYS A 64 5.39 -10.64 1.18
N VAL A 65 5.69 -11.87 0.79
CA VAL A 65 6.25 -12.16 -0.52
C VAL A 65 5.16 -12.77 -1.40
N THR A 66 5.09 -12.35 -2.65
CA THR A 66 4.25 -13.03 -3.65
C THR A 66 4.81 -14.43 -3.94
N ARG A 67 4.05 -15.28 -4.63
CA ARG A 67 4.67 -16.36 -5.40
C ARG A 67 5.35 -15.76 -6.64
N PRO A 68 6.19 -16.52 -7.37
CA PRO A 68 6.58 -16.13 -8.72
C PRO A 68 5.32 -15.91 -9.57
N LEU A 69 5.31 -14.80 -10.31
CA LEU A 69 4.20 -14.41 -11.19
C LEU A 69 4.68 -14.41 -12.64
N ALA A 70 3.94 -15.03 -13.55
CA ALA A 70 4.16 -14.84 -14.98
C ALA A 70 3.87 -13.38 -15.40
N ALA A 71 4.34 -12.96 -16.56
CA ALA A 71 4.05 -11.63 -17.08
C ALA A 71 2.52 -11.43 -17.26
N GLY A 72 2.00 -10.33 -16.70
CA GLY A 72 0.57 -10.02 -16.67
C GLY A 72 -0.24 -10.80 -15.64
N GLU A 73 0.37 -11.74 -14.92
CA GLU A 73 -0.32 -12.51 -13.87
C GLU A 73 -0.55 -11.66 -12.62
N SER A 74 -1.70 -11.87 -11.98
CA SER A 74 -2.10 -11.16 -10.77
C SER A 74 -2.05 -12.02 -9.51
N GLN A 75 -1.72 -11.41 -8.38
CA GLN A 75 -1.91 -11.99 -7.06
C GLN A 75 -2.40 -10.93 -6.06
N THR A 76 -3.41 -11.30 -5.27
CA THR A 76 -3.82 -10.53 -4.10
C THR A 76 -3.08 -11.02 -2.86
N VAL A 77 -2.41 -10.10 -2.17
CA VAL A 77 -1.73 -10.32 -0.90
C VAL A 77 -2.54 -9.66 0.21
N ARG A 78 -2.82 -10.41 1.28
CA ARG A 78 -3.64 -9.95 2.40
C ARG A 78 -2.76 -9.63 3.59
N PHE A 79 -2.98 -8.49 4.22
CA PHE A 79 -2.25 -8.04 5.40
C PHE A 79 -3.20 -7.77 6.55
N SER A 80 -2.66 -7.82 7.77
CA SER A 80 -3.37 -7.42 8.99
C SER A 80 -2.39 -6.70 9.91
N ILE A 81 -2.59 -5.40 10.11
CA ILE A 81 -1.74 -4.56 10.96
C ILE A 81 -2.56 -3.84 12.02
N LYS A 82 -2.00 -3.64 13.21
CA LYS A 82 -2.74 -3.09 14.36
C LYS A 82 -2.09 -1.78 14.86
N PRO A 83 -2.55 -0.61 14.38
CA PRO A 83 -1.98 0.67 14.77
C PRO A 83 -2.20 0.95 16.26
N LYS A 84 -1.14 1.47 16.89
CA LYS A 84 -1.10 1.80 18.34
C LYS A 84 -1.23 3.29 18.62
N VAL A 85 -1.25 4.10 17.57
CA VAL A 85 -1.36 5.56 17.63
C VAL A 85 -2.65 5.97 16.95
N ASN A 86 -3.38 6.91 17.55
CA ASN A 86 -4.60 7.49 17.00
C ASN A 86 -4.28 8.75 16.16
N GLY A 87 -5.18 9.12 15.25
CA GLY A 87 -4.97 10.26 14.36
C GLY A 87 -5.11 9.88 12.88
N SER A 88 -4.95 10.88 12.01
CA SER A 88 -4.84 10.64 10.57
C SER A 88 -3.44 10.11 10.28
N LEU A 89 -3.35 8.81 9.96
CA LEU A 89 -2.08 8.15 9.65
C LEU A 89 -2.00 7.87 8.14
N GLN A 90 -0.78 7.85 7.61
CA GLN A 90 -0.53 7.48 6.23
C GLN A 90 -0.22 5.97 6.15
N LEU A 91 -1.08 5.23 5.47
CA LEU A 91 -0.81 3.87 5.04
C LEU A 91 0.13 3.92 3.84
N LEU A 92 1.32 3.36 3.98
CA LEU A 92 2.30 3.22 2.91
C LEU A 92 2.33 1.76 2.45
N ILE A 93 2.33 1.56 1.14
CA ILE A 93 2.46 0.24 0.50
C ILE A 93 3.66 0.32 -0.44
N SER A 94 4.72 -0.39 -0.10
CA SER A 94 5.93 -0.48 -0.93
C SER A 94 6.01 -1.85 -1.60
N VAL A 95 6.35 -1.85 -2.89
CA VAL A 95 6.72 -3.05 -3.64
C VAL A 95 8.21 -3.01 -3.90
N LEU A 96 8.91 -4.05 -3.47
CA LEU A 96 10.35 -4.20 -3.59
C LEU A 96 10.69 -5.49 -4.34
N LEU A 97 11.85 -5.49 -4.99
CA LEU A 97 12.49 -6.70 -5.49
C LEU A 97 13.15 -7.47 -4.35
N SER A 98 13.52 -8.72 -4.60
CA SER A 98 14.24 -9.58 -3.64
C SER A 98 15.57 -8.99 -3.15
N ASN A 99 16.20 -8.09 -3.92
CA ASN A 99 17.41 -7.38 -3.51
C ASN A 99 17.14 -6.11 -2.68
N GLY A 100 15.88 -5.85 -2.30
CA GLY A 100 15.47 -4.67 -1.53
C GLY A 100 15.27 -3.39 -2.36
N THR A 101 15.40 -3.45 -3.68
CA THR A 101 15.14 -2.27 -4.53
C THR A 101 13.64 -1.97 -4.54
N LYS A 102 13.23 -0.80 -4.03
CA LYS A 102 11.86 -0.31 -4.15
C LYS A 102 11.55 0.05 -5.59
N ILE A 103 10.52 -0.56 -6.16
CA ILE A 103 10.09 -0.35 -7.55
C ILE A 103 8.77 0.43 -7.66
N GLU A 104 7.95 0.39 -6.62
CA GLU A 104 6.71 1.16 -6.55
C GLU A 104 6.36 1.47 -5.09
N GLU A 105 5.68 2.59 -4.88
CA GLU A 105 5.07 2.97 -3.60
C GLU A 105 3.70 3.61 -3.86
N SER A 106 2.74 3.25 -3.02
CA SER A 106 1.42 3.87 -2.98
C SER A 106 1.11 4.31 -1.55
N SER A 107 0.30 5.34 -1.40
CA SER A 107 -0.11 5.83 -0.09
C SER A 107 -1.58 6.20 -0.02
N LYS A 108 -2.17 6.01 1.16
CA LYS A 108 -3.56 6.37 1.46
C LYS A 108 -3.67 6.84 2.91
N SER A 109 -4.51 7.82 3.18
CA SER A 109 -4.79 8.24 4.56
C SER A 109 -5.81 7.30 5.21
N VAL A 110 -5.57 6.93 6.47
CA VAL A 110 -6.45 6.12 7.31
C VAL A 110 -6.64 6.81 8.66
N MET A 111 -7.90 7.00 9.07
CA MET A 111 -8.26 7.67 10.31
C MET A 111 -8.37 6.67 11.47
N ILE A 112 -7.48 6.79 12.46
CA ILE A 112 -7.51 5.94 13.67
C ILE A 112 -8.23 6.66 14.81
N VAL A 113 -9.37 6.13 15.22
CA VAL A 113 -10.26 6.75 16.20
C VAL A 113 -10.05 6.13 17.58
N LYS A 114 -9.78 6.94 18.60
CA LYS A 114 -9.77 6.45 19.99
C LYS A 114 -11.22 6.29 20.47
N PRO A 115 -11.66 5.10 20.95
CA PRO A 115 -12.99 4.95 21.52
C PRO A 115 -13.20 5.90 22.71
N PRO A 116 -14.42 6.40 22.93
CA PRO A 116 -14.73 7.23 24.10
C PRO A 116 -14.43 6.45 25.38
N GLN A 117 -13.74 7.09 26.34
CA GLN A 117 -13.57 6.53 27.68
C GLN A 117 -14.90 6.67 28.42
N VAL A 118 -15.50 5.55 28.84
CA VAL A 118 -16.70 5.57 29.69
C VAL A 118 -16.25 5.98 31.10
N THR A 119 -16.49 7.23 31.49
CA THR A 119 -16.36 7.64 32.88
C THR A 119 -17.58 7.13 33.64
N GLN A 120 -17.41 6.05 34.42
CA GLN A 120 -18.43 5.65 35.38
C GLN A 120 -18.50 6.71 36.48
N THR A 121 -19.56 7.52 36.48
CA THR A 121 -19.91 8.33 37.65
C THR A 121 -20.37 7.37 38.74
N LEU A 122 -19.52 7.13 39.75
CA LEU A 122 -19.93 6.50 41.00
C LEU A 122 -21.02 7.38 41.61
N GLN A 123 -22.27 6.96 41.47
CA GLN A 123 -23.39 7.61 42.15
C GLN A 123 -23.33 7.20 43.63
N PRO A 124 -23.16 8.15 44.57
CA PRO A 124 -23.16 7.80 45.99
C PRO A 124 -24.55 7.30 46.38
N THR A 125 -24.60 6.12 46.99
CA THR A 125 -25.82 5.58 47.58
C THR A 125 -26.28 6.51 48.72
N PRO A 126 -27.51 7.05 48.70
CA PRO A 126 -28.01 7.81 49.84
C PRO A 126 -28.17 6.89 51.05
N THR A 127 -27.73 7.39 52.20
CA THR A 127 -27.77 6.71 53.52
C THR A 127 -29.14 6.86 54.16
#